data_AF-A0AAV9WBF1-F1
#
_entry.id   AF-A0AAV9WBF1-F1
#
_cell.length_a   1.000
_cell.length_b   1.000
_cell.length_c   1.000
_cell.angle_alpha   90.00
_cell.angle_beta   90.00
_cell.angle_gamma   90.00
#
_symmetry.space_group_name_H-M   'P 1'
#
loop_
_entity.id
_entity.type
_entity.pdbx_description
1 polymer ?
#
loop_
_entity_poly.entity_id
_entity_poly.type
_entity_poly.pdbx_seq_one_letter_code
_entity_poly.pdbx_strand_id
1 'polypeptide(L)'
;MADQEQEHHVEAPPSMEHIDRTELYTSLPVRIQFLHSFLEFGPEDVAALIAGQKYVKALIPAIVNIVYKKLLKYDITARVFTTRNSRDEGPVTSWATEDSAQIMHRKMFLRWYLTKLNSDCTRMEYWEYLDKVGLMHVGKGRKNPLHVEYVFLGPCLGFIQDAMFEAILSHPRLELYRKIALIKALGKVIWIQNDLMERWHNTDALEFLEEEPIDEDDALKEGYLHGKQVLGEDDASTVLGRPIEEATHLMDGMSMGRCPFSGMARPDPAHLERQRAVPSRPAVVNASGNGLTSDEKKI
;
A
#
# COMPACT_ATOMS: atom_id res chain seq x y z
N MET A 1 -4.28 -7.98 55.76
CA MET A 1 -5.41 -7.43 55.00
C MET A 1 -4.78 -6.71 53.83
N ALA A 2 -4.92 -7.26 52.62
CA ALA A 2 -4.41 -6.62 51.41
C ALA A 2 -5.49 -5.65 50.93
N ASP A 3 -5.14 -4.37 50.85
CA ASP A 3 -5.93 -3.34 50.19
C ASP A 3 -6.11 -3.76 48.73
N GLN A 4 -7.37 -3.95 48.32
CA GLN A 4 -7.71 -4.03 46.91
C GLN A 4 -7.67 -2.60 46.36
N GLU A 5 -6.62 -2.27 45.62
CA GLU A 5 -6.58 -1.07 44.78
C GLU A 5 -7.78 -1.14 43.82
N GLN A 6 -8.77 -0.30 44.08
CA GLN A 6 -9.95 -0.16 43.25
C GLN A 6 -9.51 0.61 41.99
N GLU A 7 -9.29 -0.09 40.87
CA GLU A 7 -8.96 0.54 39.59
C GLU A 7 -10.06 1.54 39.22
N HIS A 8 -9.72 2.83 39.31
CA HIS A 8 -10.61 3.93 38.97
C HIS A 8 -10.72 4.01 37.43
N HIS A 9 -11.66 3.28 36.86
CA HIS A 9 -12.00 3.39 35.44
C HIS A 9 -12.57 4.79 35.14
N VAL A 10 -11.79 5.60 34.44
CA VAL A 10 -12.23 6.88 33.91
C VAL A 10 -12.95 6.62 32.59
N GLU A 11 -14.25 6.91 32.53
CA GLU A 11 -15.03 6.82 31.30
C GLU A 11 -14.63 7.92 30.32
N ALA A 12 -14.65 7.62 29.01
CA ALA A 12 -14.33 8.60 27.99
C ALA A 12 -15.38 9.74 27.99
N PRO A 13 -14.98 11.00 27.73
CA PRO A 13 -15.92 12.11 27.62
C PRO A 13 -17.00 11.85 26.54
N PRO A 14 -18.25 12.32 26.72
CA PRO A 14 -19.34 12.13 25.75
C PRO A 14 -19.07 12.68 24.34
N SER A 15 -18.07 13.57 24.20
CA SER A 15 -17.64 14.12 22.91
C SER A 15 -16.72 13.18 22.12
N MET A 16 -16.22 12.11 22.73
CA MET A 16 -15.39 11.11 22.04
C MET A 16 -16.27 10.06 21.41
N GLU A 17 -16.02 9.76 20.14
CA GLU A 17 -16.61 8.61 19.48
C GLU A 17 -15.89 7.34 19.96
N HIS A 18 -16.64 6.37 20.47
CA HIS A 18 -16.09 5.07 20.85
C HIS A 18 -15.97 4.19 19.61
N ILE A 19 -14.82 3.53 19.48
CA ILE A 19 -14.56 2.54 18.43
C ILE A 19 -14.00 1.31 19.13
N ASP A 20 -14.66 0.18 18.94
CA ASP A 20 -14.19 -1.07 19.51
C ASP A 20 -12.88 -1.49 18.84
N ARG A 21 -11.88 -1.81 19.67
CA ARG A 21 -10.56 -2.19 19.19
C ARG A 21 -10.64 -3.48 18.38
N THR A 22 -11.41 -4.47 18.81
CA THR A 22 -11.53 -5.77 18.11
C THR A 22 -12.13 -5.56 16.73
N GLU A 23 -13.25 -4.83 16.64
CA GLU A 23 -13.93 -4.53 15.38
C GLU A 23 -13.04 -3.76 14.40
N LEU A 24 -12.15 -2.88 14.88
CA LEU A 24 -11.21 -2.16 14.03
C LEU A 24 -10.23 -3.08 13.27
N TYR A 25 -9.92 -4.25 13.83
CA TYR A 25 -9.04 -5.23 13.20
C TYR A 25 -9.82 -6.29 12.42
N THR A 26 -10.99 -6.70 12.89
CA THR A 26 -11.76 -7.82 12.31
C THR A 26 -12.87 -7.42 11.34
N SER A 27 -13.34 -6.16 11.37
CA SER A 27 -14.45 -5.69 10.53
C SER A 27 -13.98 -4.60 9.55
N LEU A 28 -13.91 -4.95 8.26
CA LEU A 28 -13.58 -3.99 7.21
C LEU A 28 -14.56 -2.78 7.19
N PRO A 29 -15.89 -2.95 7.30
CA PRO A 29 -16.81 -1.81 7.38
C PRO A 29 -16.51 -0.85 8.54
N VAL A 30 -16.22 -1.37 9.74
CA VAL A 30 -15.88 -0.53 10.91
C VAL A 30 -14.57 0.21 10.69
N ARG A 31 -13.56 -0.45 10.12
CA ARG A 31 -12.28 0.20 9.78
C ARG A 31 -12.45 1.30 8.74
N ILE A 32 -13.23 1.06 7.68
CA ILE A 32 -13.51 2.09 6.66
C ILE A 32 -14.28 3.26 7.27
N GLN A 33 -15.27 3.00 8.13
CA GLN A 33 -15.98 4.05 8.84
C GLN A 33 -15.04 4.89 9.72
N PHE A 34 -14.15 4.25 10.48
CA PHE A 34 -13.14 4.95 11.27
C PHE A 34 -12.23 5.81 10.39
N LEU A 35 -11.68 5.26 9.30
CA LEU A 35 -10.79 5.99 8.40
C LEU A 35 -11.51 7.17 7.73
N HIS A 36 -12.78 7.01 7.34
CA HIS A 36 -13.58 8.09 6.80
C HIS A 36 -13.81 9.20 7.84
N SER A 37 -14.16 8.84 9.07
CA SER A 37 -14.35 9.81 10.17
C SER A 37 -13.04 10.55 10.47
N PHE A 38 -11.95 9.80 10.68
CA PHE A 38 -10.64 10.34 11.07
C PHE A 38 -9.99 11.22 10.00
N LEU A 39 -10.12 10.84 8.72
CA LEU A 39 -9.59 11.63 7.60
C LEU A 39 -10.57 12.70 7.10
N GLU A 40 -11.73 12.82 7.74
CA GLU A 40 -12.85 13.66 7.31
C GLU A 40 -13.21 13.42 5.85
N PHE A 41 -13.16 12.16 5.38
CA PHE A 41 -13.51 11.80 4.01
C PHE A 41 -15.03 11.73 3.86
N GLY A 42 -15.59 12.69 3.13
CA GLY A 42 -17.04 12.87 3.06
C GLY A 42 -17.59 13.19 1.67
N PRO A 43 -18.87 13.59 1.59
CA PRO A 43 -19.56 13.85 0.32
C PRO A 43 -18.87 14.90 -0.57
N GLU A 44 -18.25 15.92 0.02
CA GLU A 44 -17.50 16.95 -0.72
C GLU A 44 -16.25 16.37 -1.41
N ASP A 45 -15.56 15.42 -0.76
CA ASP A 45 -14.42 14.74 -1.36
C ASP A 45 -14.87 13.85 -2.52
N VAL A 46 -15.98 13.11 -2.34
CA VAL A 46 -16.59 12.29 -3.40
C VAL A 46 -16.97 13.16 -4.60
N ALA A 47 -17.62 14.30 -4.37
CA ALA A 47 -17.98 15.24 -5.42
C ALA A 47 -16.75 15.77 -6.18
N ALA A 48 -15.67 16.10 -5.45
CA ALA A 48 -14.41 16.53 -6.05
C ALA A 48 -13.76 15.43 -6.90
N LEU A 49 -13.78 14.18 -6.43
CA LEU A 49 -13.26 13.02 -7.18
C LEU A 49 -14.07 12.78 -8.46
N ILE A 50 -15.40 12.80 -8.40
CA ILE A 50 -16.27 12.64 -9.57
C ILE A 50 -16.01 13.76 -10.60
N ALA A 51 -15.95 15.01 -10.15
CA ALA A 51 -15.66 16.15 -11.04
C ALA A 51 -14.24 16.09 -11.63
N GLY A 52 -13.29 15.53 -10.87
CA GLY A 52 -11.88 15.37 -11.23
C GLY A 52 -11.56 14.13 -12.07
N GLN A 53 -12.48 13.17 -12.14
CA GLN A 53 -12.24 11.79 -12.60
C GLN A 53 -11.57 11.72 -13.97
N LYS A 54 -12.06 12.53 -14.93
CA LYS A 54 -11.52 12.55 -16.31
C LYS A 54 -10.07 13.03 -16.37
N TYR A 55 -9.68 13.94 -15.48
CA TYR A 55 -8.31 14.45 -15.43
C TYR A 55 -7.37 13.39 -14.88
N VAL A 56 -7.76 12.72 -13.79
CA VAL A 56 -6.99 11.61 -13.22
C VAL A 56 -6.87 10.46 -14.22
N LYS A 57 -7.98 10.06 -14.89
CA LYS A 57 -7.95 8.98 -15.90
C LYS A 57 -6.94 9.26 -17.02
N ALA A 58 -6.84 10.51 -17.48
CA ALA A 58 -5.89 10.89 -18.52
C ALA A 58 -4.41 10.76 -18.10
N LEU A 59 -4.11 10.80 -16.80
CA LEU A 59 -2.75 10.71 -16.26
C LEU A 59 -2.27 9.26 -16.09
N ILE A 60 -3.20 8.31 -15.90
CA ILE A 60 -2.90 6.91 -15.55
C ILE A 60 -1.82 6.28 -16.46
N PRO A 61 -1.88 6.38 -17.80
CA PRO A 61 -0.88 5.72 -18.65
C PRO A 61 0.55 6.25 -18.41
N ALA A 62 0.70 7.55 -18.21
CA ALA A 62 2.00 8.17 -17.94
C ALA A 62 2.52 7.78 -16.55
N ILE A 63 1.65 7.79 -15.54
CA ILE A 63 1.97 7.41 -14.16
C ILE A 63 2.46 5.96 -14.10
N VAL A 64 1.75 5.03 -14.74
CA VAL A 64 2.18 3.62 -14.78
C VAL A 64 3.58 3.46 -15.35
N ASN A 65 3.90 4.18 -16.44
CA ASN A 65 5.23 4.09 -17.03
C ASN A 65 6.33 4.59 -16.09
N ILE A 66 6.14 5.72 -15.42
CA ILE A 66 7.15 6.25 -14.50
C ILE A 66 7.29 5.40 -13.23
N VAL A 67 6.21 4.75 -12.77
CA VAL A 67 6.24 3.82 -11.63
C VAL A 67 7.14 2.63 -11.94
N TYR A 68 6.99 1.97 -13.09
CA TYR A 68 7.84 0.84 -13.42
C TYR A 68 9.30 1.24 -13.67
N LYS A 69 9.55 2.42 -14.25
CA LYS A 69 10.91 2.98 -14.31
C LYS A 69 11.52 3.14 -12.92
N LYS A 70 10.72 3.60 -11.95
CA LYS A 70 11.15 3.79 -10.56
C LYS A 70 11.40 2.46 -9.86
N LEU A 71 10.49 1.49 -9.99
CA LEU A 71 10.62 0.16 -9.38
C LEU A 71 11.78 -0.65 -9.96
N LEU A 72 12.08 -0.50 -11.25
CA LEU A 72 13.22 -1.18 -11.89
C LEU A 72 14.56 -0.47 -11.65
N LYS A 73 14.56 0.73 -11.03
CA LYS A 73 15.78 1.49 -10.73
C LYS A 73 16.56 0.92 -9.54
N TYR A 74 15.89 0.29 -8.58
CA TYR A 74 16.51 -0.27 -7.39
C TYR A 74 16.43 -1.79 -7.47
N ASP A 75 17.55 -2.47 -7.24
CA ASP A 75 17.64 -3.93 -7.23
C ASP A 75 16.65 -4.56 -6.24
N ILE A 76 16.51 -3.97 -5.06
CA ILE A 76 15.64 -4.45 -3.99
C ILE A 76 14.16 -4.48 -4.41
N THR A 77 13.72 -3.50 -5.21
CA THR A 77 12.35 -3.45 -5.74
C THR A 77 12.21 -4.19 -7.07
N ALA A 78 13.27 -4.29 -7.87
CA ALA A 78 13.23 -4.96 -9.17
C ALA A 78 13.23 -6.49 -9.05
N ARG A 79 13.90 -7.04 -8.03
CA ARG A 79 14.08 -8.49 -7.87
C ARG A 79 12.76 -9.26 -7.73
N VAL A 80 11.75 -8.64 -7.12
CA VAL A 80 10.44 -9.26 -6.90
C VAL A 80 9.75 -9.64 -8.21
N PHE A 81 10.11 -8.99 -9.32
CA PHE A 81 9.59 -9.35 -10.64
C PHE A 81 10.19 -10.64 -11.20
N THR A 82 11.28 -11.15 -10.60
CA THR A 82 11.89 -12.43 -10.93
C THR A 82 11.60 -13.47 -9.85
N THR A 83 11.82 -13.14 -8.58
CA THR A 83 11.68 -14.08 -7.44
C THR A 83 10.24 -14.23 -6.94
N ARG A 84 9.37 -13.25 -7.25
CA ARG A 84 8.01 -13.13 -6.69
C ARG A 84 7.96 -12.98 -5.16
N ASN A 85 9.09 -12.77 -4.52
CA ASN A 85 9.21 -12.58 -3.08
C ASN A 85 10.32 -11.56 -2.80
N SER A 86 9.98 -10.41 -2.21
CA SER A 86 10.96 -9.37 -1.91
C SER A 86 12.01 -9.82 -0.89
N ARG A 87 11.67 -10.78 -0.02
CA ARG A 87 12.51 -11.33 1.05
C ARG A 87 13.54 -12.35 0.58
N ASP A 88 13.36 -12.92 -0.61
CA ASP A 88 14.18 -14.02 -1.11
C ASP A 88 15.55 -13.49 -1.52
N GLU A 89 16.57 -13.41 -0.67
CA GLU A 89 17.92 -12.90 -1.02
C GLU A 89 18.74 -13.79 -1.95
N GLY A 90 18.14 -14.82 -2.56
CA GLY A 90 18.80 -15.72 -3.48
C GLY A 90 19.34 -15.05 -4.77
N PRO A 91 20.22 -15.74 -5.51
CA PRO A 91 20.77 -15.23 -6.76
C PRO A 91 19.67 -14.96 -7.80
N VAL A 92 19.66 -13.75 -8.35
CA VAL A 92 18.74 -13.37 -9.44
C VAL A 92 19.34 -13.82 -10.77
N THR A 93 18.64 -14.72 -11.49
CA THR A 93 19.09 -15.28 -12.77
C THR A 93 19.01 -14.28 -13.92
N SER A 94 18.03 -13.38 -13.89
CA SER A 94 17.85 -12.31 -14.88
C SER A 94 17.09 -11.14 -14.29
N TRP A 95 17.47 -9.92 -14.66
CA TRP A 95 16.79 -8.69 -14.28
C TRP A 95 15.70 -8.32 -15.29
N ALA A 96 14.52 -7.99 -14.78
CA ALA A 96 13.42 -7.50 -15.59
C ALA A 96 13.74 -6.11 -16.15
N THR A 97 13.30 -5.84 -17.37
CA THR A 97 13.37 -4.53 -18.02
C THR A 97 11.97 -4.04 -18.34
N GLU A 98 11.82 -2.79 -18.77
CA GLU A 98 10.51 -2.24 -19.13
C GLU A 98 9.80 -3.02 -20.24
N ASP A 99 10.57 -3.69 -21.10
CA ASP A 99 10.10 -4.45 -22.26
C ASP A 99 9.92 -5.94 -21.94
N SER A 100 10.27 -6.38 -20.73
CA SER A 100 10.02 -7.76 -20.29
C SER A 100 8.51 -8.03 -20.28
N ALA A 101 8.07 -9.16 -20.83
CA ALA A 101 6.65 -9.54 -20.92
C ALA A 101 5.94 -9.46 -19.56
N GLN A 102 6.60 -9.90 -18.49
CA GLN A 102 6.10 -9.81 -17.13
C GLN A 102 5.86 -8.35 -16.68
N ILE A 103 6.73 -7.41 -17.05
CA ILE A 103 6.57 -5.99 -16.70
C ILE A 103 5.44 -5.35 -17.49
N MET A 104 5.32 -5.65 -18.79
CA MET A 104 4.18 -5.19 -19.60
C MET A 104 2.84 -5.66 -19.04
N HIS A 105 2.75 -6.93 -18.65
CA HIS A 105 1.57 -7.48 -18.00
C HIS A 105 1.28 -6.76 -16.67
N ARG A 106 2.30 -6.54 -15.84
CA ARG A 106 2.16 -5.84 -14.56
C ARG A 106 1.81 -4.34 -14.72
N LYS A 107 2.27 -3.68 -15.78
CA LYS A 107 1.81 -2.34 -16.18
C LYS A 107 0.31 -2.32 -16.43
N MET A 108 -0.24 -3.31 -17.14
CA MET A 108 -1.69 -3.44 -17.37
C MET A 108 -2.47 -3.55 -16.04
N PHE A 109 -2.02 -4.38 -15.10
CA PHE A 109 -2.65 -4.48 -13.77
C PHE A 109 -2.60 -3.18 -12.99
N LEU A 110 -1.47 -2.48 -13.00
CA LEU A 110 -1.37 -1.19 -12.34
C LEU A 110 -2.33 -0.17 -12.98
N ARG A 111 -2.50 -0.19 -14.30
CA ARG A 111 -3.48 0.67 -14.98
C ARG A 111 -4.90 0.37 -14.50
N TRP A 112 -5.29 -0.90 -14.45
CA TRP A 112 -6.61 -1.29 -13.95
C TRP A 112 -6.82 -0.88 -12.49
N TYR A 113 -5.81 -1.09 -11.66
CA TYR A 113 -5.83 -0.65 -10.27
C TYR A 113 -6.01 0.87 -10.14
N LEU A 114 -5.23 1.68 -10.85
CA LEU A 114 -5.37 3.14 -10.79
C LEU A 114 -6.70 3.62 -11.39
N THR A 115 -7.24 2.93 -12.39
CA THR A 115 -8.60 3.19 -12.90
C THR A 115 -9.64 2.91 -11.83
N LYS A 116 -9.50 1.79 -11.10
CA LYS A 116 -10.39 1.44 -10.00
C LYS A 116 -10.24 2.40 -8.82
N LEU A 117 -9.04 2.84 -8.48
CA LEU A 117 -8.80 3.89 -7.47
C LEU A 117 -9.55 5.18 -7.84
N ASN A 118 -9.60 5.51 -9.13
CA ASN A 118 -10.32 6.66 -9.70
C ASN A 118 -11.80 6.35 -10.06
N SER A 119 -12.39 5.30 -9.49
CA SER A 119 -13.80 4.94 -9.70
C SER A 119 -14.68 5.36 -8.52
N ASP A 120 -15.98 5.06 -8.59
CA ASP A 120 -16.94 5.35 -7.53
C ASP A 120 -16.56 4.65 -6.22
N CYS A 121 -16.27 5.45 -5.19
CA CYS A 121 -15.87 5.03 -3.85
C CYS A 121 -17.01 5.06 -2.82
N THR A 122 -18.26 5.24 -3.26
CA THR A 122 -19.43 5.33 -2.37
C THR A 122 -19.97 3.97 -1.89
N ARG A 123 -19.47 2.87 -2.46
CA ARG A 123 -19.96 1.51 -2.21
C ARG A 123 -18.89 0.66 -1.52
N MET A 124 -19.28 -0.24 -0.62
CA MET A 124 -18.30 -1.04 0.13
C MET A 124 -17.49 -1.98 -0.76
N GLU A 125 -18.05 -2.41 -1.89
CA GLU A 125 -17.37 -3.23 -2.90
C GLU A 125 -16.15 -2.53 -3.51
N TYR A 126 -16.11 -1.19 -3.48
CA TYR A 126 -14.90 -0.46 -3.84
C TYR A 126 -13.78 -0.71 -2.83
N TRP A 127 -14.10 -0.60 -1.53
CA TRP A 127 -13.13 -0.74 -0.44
C TRP A 127 -12.69 -2.19 -0.24
N GLU A 128 -13.60 -3.16 -0.39
CA GLU A 128 -13.28 -4.59 -0.43
C GLU A 128 -12.28 -4.92 -1.53
N TYR A 129 -12.44 -4.32 -2.71
CA TYR A 129 -11.45 -4.51 -3.78
C TYR A 129 -10.08 -3.92 -3.39
N LEU A 130 -10.03 -2.72 -2.80
CA LEU A 130 -8.77 -2.09 -2.38
C LEU A 130 -8.08 -2.86 -1.25
N ASP A 131 -8.86 -3.43 -0.34
CA ASP A 131 -8.37 -4.33 0.72
C ASP A 131 -7.81 -5.63 0.11
N LYS A 132 -8.51 -6.22 -0.86
CA LYS A 132 -8.01 -7.40 -1.61
C LYS A 132 -6.67 -7.13 -2.29
N VAL A 133 -6.37 -5.89 -2.72
CA VAL A 133 -5.04 -5.56 -3.25
C VAL A 133 -3.96 -5.76 -2.19
N GLY A 134 -4.19 -5.38 -0.93
CA GLY A 134 -3.28 -5.65 0.19
C GLY A 134 -3.07 -7.15 0.41
N LEU A 135 -4.17 -7.91 0.49
CA LEU A 135 -4.17 -9.38 0.60
C LEU A 135 -3.31 -10.05 -0.49
N MET A 136 -3.42 -9.58 -1.73
CA MET A 136 -2.67 -10.10 -2.88
C MET A 136 -1.14 -9.91 -2.77
N HIS A 137 -0.67 -8.90 -2.04
CA HIS A 137 0.75 -8.60 -1.87
C HIS A 137 1.41 -9.34 -0.71
N VAL A 138 0.62 -9.99 0.15
CA VAL A 138 1.11 -10.93 1.19
C VAL A 138 1.02 -12.39 0.76
N GLY A 139 0.87 -12.65 -0.54
CA GLY A 139 0.85 -14.00 -1.11
C GLY A 139 -0.49 -14.73 -1.02
N LYS A 140 -1.54 -14.10 -0.49
CA LYS A 140 -2.88 -14.66 -0.35
C LYS A 140 -3.79 -14.27 -1.52
N GLY A 141 -4.91 -14.97 -1.71
CA GLY A 141 -5.95 -14.62 -2.71
C GLY A 141 -5.50 -14.74 -4.18
N ARG A 142 -4.45 -15.54 -4.47
CA ARG A 142 -3.90 -15.74 -5.82
C ARG A 142 -3.33 -17.16 -5.96
N LYS A 143 -3.52 -17.79 -7.13
CA LYS A 143 -2.89 -19.09 -7.46
C LYS A 143 -1.37 -19.07 -7.43
N ASN A 144 -0.76 -17.98 -7.92
CA ASN A 144 0.69 -17.79 -7.89
C ASN A 144 1.00 -16.72 -6.83
N PRO A 145 1.54 -17.10 -5.66
CA PRO A 145 1.83 -16.15 -4.58
C PRO A 145 2.78 -15.05 -5.04
N LEU A 146 2.60 -13.87 -4.46
CA LEU A 146 3.48 -12.70 -4.61
C LEU A 146 3.63 -12.11 -3.21
N HIS A 147 4.86 -12.05 -2.70
CA HIS A 147 5.16 -11.45 -1.40
C HIS A 147 5.96 -10.17 -1.62
N VAL A 148 5.40 -9.03 -1.21
CA VAL A 148 6.04 -7.72 -1.30
C VAL A 148 5.97 -7.08 0.06
N GLU A 149 7.12 -6.83 0.68
CA GLU A 149 7.14 -6.17 1.98
C GLU A 149 6.59 -4.75 1.93
N TYR A 150 5.88 -4.35 2.99
CA TYR A 150 5.22 -3.05 3.11
C TYR A 150 6.18 -1.87 2.94
N VAL A 151 7.44 -2.03 3.35
CA VAL A 151 8.50 -1.02 3.17
C VAL A 151 8.69 -0.58 1.72
N PHE A 152 8.28 -1.40 0.75
CA PHE A 152 8.29 -1.05 -0.67
C PHE A 152 6.93 -0.53 -1.16
N LEU A 153 5.83 -1.03 -0.60
CA LEU A 153 4.46 -0.64 -0.98
C LEU A 153 4.15 0.80 -0.59
N GLY A 154 4.41 1.19 0.66
CA GLY A 154 4.13 2.54 1.16
C GLY A 154 4.82 3.63 0.34
N PRO A 155 6.15 3.57 0.15
CA PRO A 155 6.87 4.54 -0.69
C PRO A 155 6.45 4.52 -2.17
N CYS A 156 6.03 3.36 -2.70
CA CYS A 156 5.49 3.27 -4.07
C CYS A 156 4.17 4.04 -4.20
N LEU A 157 3.24 3.88 -3.24
CA LEU A 157 2.02 4.68 -3.17
C LEU A 157 2.32 6.18 -3.01
N GLY A 158 3.29 6.53 -2.16
CA GLY A 158 3.76 7.92 -2.02
C GLY A 158 4.29 8.51 -3.32
N PHE A 159 5.04 7.72 -4.11
CA PHE A 159 5.52 8.14 -5.43
C PHE A 159 4.38 8.32 -6.45
N ILE A 160 3.38 7.45 -6.43
CA ILE A 160 2.17 7.57 -7.26
C ILE A 160 1.41 8.86 -6.89
N GLN A 161 1.23 9.12 -5.60
CA GLN A 161 0.56 10.31 -5.09
C GLN A 161 1.25 11.59 -5.55
N ASP A 162 2.56 11.67 -5.35
CA ASP A 162 3.38 12.82 -5.72
C ASP A 162 3.26 13.13 -7.22
N ALA A 163 3.41 12.12 -8.08
CA ALA A 163 3.26 12.28 -9.52
C ALA A 163 1.85 12.69 -9.96
N MET A 164 0.81 12.15 -9.31
CA MET A 164 -0.57 12.58 -9.55
C MET A 164 -0.79 14.04 -9.15
N PHE A 165 -0.29 14.44 -7.99
CA PHE A 165 -0.46 15.78 -7.46
C PHE A 165 0.25 16.82 -8.32
N GLU A 166 1.51 16.56 -8.71
CA GLU A 166 2.26 17.43 -9.61
C GLU A 166 1.50 17.66 -10.92
N ALA A 167 0.99 16.59 -11.52
CA ALA A 167 0.25 16.66 -12.78
C ALA A 167 -1.08 17.41 -12.65
N ILE A 168 -1.83 17.21 -11.56
CA ILE A 168 -3.09 17.92 -11.29
C ILE A 168 -2.82 19.41 -11.04
N LEU A 169 -1.82 19.75 -10.20
CA LEU A 169 -1.44 21.14 -9.91
C LEU A 169 -0.96 21.87 -11.17
N SER A 170 -0.28 21.17 -12.05
CA SER A 170 0.23 21.71 -13.32
C SER A 170 -0.83 21.83 -14.41
N HIS A 171 -2.05 21.30 -14.20
CA HIS A 171 -3.07 21.31 -15.24
C HIS A 171 -3.51 22.76 -15.59
N PRO A 172 -3.38 23.21 -16.86
CA PRO A 172 -3.48 24.63 -17.20
C PRO A 172 -4.90 25.20 -17.13
N ARG A 173 -5.92 24.34 -17.26
CA ARG A 173 -7.33 24.73 -17.36
C ARG A 173 -8.17 24.40 -16.12
N LEU A 174 -7.56 23.83 -15.08
CA LEU A 174 -8.28 23.49 -13.86
C LEU A 174 -8.13 24.64 -12.86
N GLU A 175 -9.25 25.18 -12.38
CA GLU A 175 -9.27 26.26 -11.41
C GLU A 175 -8.61 25.83 -10.09
N LEU A 176 -7.96 26.77 -9.40
CA LEU A 176 -7.16 26.46 -8.20
C LEU A 176 -7.99 25.78 -7.11
N TYR A 177 -9.21 26.24 -6.83
CA TYR A 177 -10.05 25.63 -5.81
C TYR A 177 -10.42 24.16 -6.16
N ARG A 178 -10.61 23.85 -7.45
CA ARG A 178 -10.86 22.47 -7.91
C ARG A 178 -9.62 21.60 -7.80
N LYS A 179 -8.44 22.15 -8.10
CA LYS A 179 -7.15 21.47 -7.88
C LYS A 179 -6.98 21.10 -6.40
N ILE A 180 -7.21 22.06 -5.51
CA ILE A 180 -7.11 21.85 -4.05
C ILE A 180 -8.08 20.77 -3.59
N ALA A 181 -9.36 20.87 -3.97
CA ALA A 181 -10.38 19.89 -3.60
C ALA A 181 -10.02 18.48 -4.09
N LEU A 182 -9.62 18.35 -5.36
CA LEU A 182 -9.26 17.07 -5.96
C LEU A 182 -8.02 16.44 -5.29
N ILE A 183 -6.99 17.24 -5.00
CA ILE A 183 -5.76 16.74 -4.36
C ILE A 183 -6.01 16.32 -2.93
N LYS A 184 -6.82 17.07 -2.17
CA LYS A 184 -7.22 16.67 -0.82
C LYS A 184 -7.98 15.35 -0.85
N ALA A 185 -9.00 15.24 -1.70
CA ALA A 185 -9.82 14.04 -1.80
C ALA A 185 -9.00 12.81 -2.26
N LEU A 186 -8.16 12.97 -3.28
CA LEU A 186 -7.29 11.91 -3.78
C LEU A 186 -6.24 11.49 -2.75
N GLY A 187 -5.68 12.45 -2.00
CA GLY A 187 -4.77 12.17 -0.89
C GLY A 187 -5.41 11.30 0.19
N LYS A 188 -6.65 11.62 0.59
CA LYS A 188 -7.41 10.80 1.55
C LYS A 188 -7.61 9.37 1.04
N VAL A 189 -8.03 9.18 -0.21
CA VAL A 189 -8.19 7.84 -0.81
C VAL A 189 -6.87 7.06 -0.82
N ILE A 190 -5.75 7.70 -1.16
CA ILE A 190 -4.43 7.05 -1.17
C ILE A 190 -4.01 6.65 0.25
N TRP A 191 -4.29 7.47 1.26
CA TRP A 191 -4.00 7.15 2.65
C TRP A 191 -4.88 6.00 3.18
N ILE A 192 -6.18 5.97 2.83
CA ILE A 192 -7.05 4.84 3.15
C ILE A 192 -6.52 3.57 2.50
N GLN A 193 -6.15 3.62 1.23
CA GLN A 193 -5.52 2.47 0.57
C GLN A 193 -4.22 2.05 1.25
N ASN A 194 -3.38 3.00 1.67
CA ASN A 194 -2.12 2.71 2.33
C ASN A 194 -2.36 1.95 3.65
N ASP A 195 -3.37 2.37 4.44
CA ASP A 195 -3.82 1.64 5.63
C ASP A 195 -4.34 0.23 5.28
N LEU A 196 -5.17 0.11 4.23
CA LEU A 196 -5.66 -1.19 3.77
C LEU A 196 -4.55 -2.11 3.25
N MET A 197 -3.43 -1.59 2.73
CA MET A 197 -2.26 -2.43 2.44
C MET A 197 -1.53 -2.81 3.71
N GLU A 198 -1.36 -1.86 4.61
CA GLU A 198 -0.62 -2.02 5.87
C GLU A 198 -1.26 -3.08 6.78
N ARG A 199 -2.59 -3.12 6.89
CA ARG A 199 -3.29 -4.07 7.77
C ARG A 199 -2.98 -5.54 7.49
N TRP A 200 -2.60 -5.88 6.26
CA TRP A 200 -2.21 -7.25 5.89
C TRP A 200 -0.77 -7.58 6.28
N HIS A 201 0.06 -6.57 6.53
CA HIS A 201 1.47 -6.69 6.88
C HIS A 201 1.74 -6.45 8.37
N ASN A 202 0.86 -5.70 9.04
CA ASN A 202 0.98 -5.40 10.45
C ASN A 202 0.76 -6.66 11.31
N THR A 203 1.47 -6.72 12.42
CA THR A 203 1.37 -7.74 13.46
C THR A 203 0.62 -7.26 14.70
N ASP A 204 0.14 -6.03 14.71
CA ASP A 204 -0.72 -5.51 15.75
C ASP A 204 -2.03 -6.29 15.77
N ALA A 205 -2.52 -6.57 16.98
CA ALA A 205 -3.82 -7.19 17.21
C ALA A 205 -3.99 -8.62 16.67
N LEU A 206 -2.88 -9.36 16.52
CA LEU A 206 -2.88 -10.79 16.21
C LEU A 206 -3.75 -11.60 17.19
N GLU A 207 -3.94 -11.11 18.42
CA GLU A 207 -4.83 -11.72 19.41
C GLU A 207 -6.32 -11.79 19.00
N PHE A 208 -6.75 -11.00 18.00
CA PHE A 208 -8.13 -11.01 17.50
C PHE A 208 -8.30 -11.77 16.18
N LEU A 209 -7.19 -12.15 15.54
CA LEU A 209 -7.24 -12.80 14.24
C LEU A 209 -7.26 -14.31 14.44
N GLU A 210 -8.44 -14.91 14.20
CA GLU A 210 -8.53 -16.35 14.00
C GLU A 210 -7.87 -16.70 12.65
N GLU A 211 -7.26 -17.89 12.54
CA GLU A 211 -6.80 -18.40 11.25
C GLU A 211 -8.02 -18.63 10.35
N GLU A 212 -8.44 -17.60 9.60
CA GLU A 212 -9.51 -17.78 8.64
C GLU A 212 -9.04 -18.76 7.57
N PRO A 213 -9.79 -19.86 7.34
CA PRO A 213 -9.52 -20.73 6.21
C PRO A 213 -9.72 -19.90 4.95
N ILE A 214 -8.62 -19.62 4.25
CA ILE A 214 -8.67 -19.01 2.92
C ILE A 214 -9.33 -20.07 2.04
N ASP A 215 -10.59 -19.84 1.67
CA ASP A 215 -11.30 -20.74 0.78
C ASP A 215 -10.54 -20.80 -0.56
N GLU A 216 -9.95 -21.96 -0.86
CA GLU A 216 -9.08 -22.15 -2.03
C GLU A 216 -9.85 -21.91 -3.34
N ASP A 217 -11.18 -22.05 -3.33
CA ASP A 217 -12.05 -21.76 -4.47
C ASP A 217 -12.24 -20.25 -4.71
N ASP A 218 -12.08 -19.42 -3.67
CA ASP A 218 -12.08 -17.96 -3.73
C ASP A 218 -10.72 -17.37 -4.14
N ALA A 219 -9.76 -18.23 -4.54
CA ALA A 219 -8.50 -17.89 -5.23
C ALA A 219 -8.71 -17.26 -6.62
N LEU A 220 -9.86 -16.62 -6.80
CA LEU A 220 -10.45 -15.99 -7.96
C LEU A 220 -9.51 -14.94 -8.52
N LYS A 221 -8.99 -15.31 -9.70
CA LYS A 221 -8.66 -14.49 -10.86
C LYS A 221 -8.53 -12.98 -10.55
N GLU A 222 -7.33 -12.44 -10.74
CA GLU A 222 -7.09 -11.00 -10.58
C GLU A 222 -8.12 -10.18 -11.36
N GLY A 223 -8.66 -9.14 -10.71
CA GLY A 223 -9.73 -8.33 -11.29
C GLY A 223 -11.15 -8.85 -11.04
N TYR A 224 -11.34 -9.82 -10.14
CA TYR A 224 -12.65 -10.31 -9.71
C TYR A 224 -12.90 -10.06 -8.22
N LEU A 225 -14.16 -9.77 -7.87
CA LEU A 225 -14.66 -9.63 -6.51
C LEU A 225 -16.04 -10.32 -6.44
N HIS A 226 -16.29 -11.16 -5.43
CA HIS A 226 -17.54 -11.93 -5.28
C HIS A 226 -17.93 -12.70 -6.56
N GLY A 227 -16.94 -13.31 -7.22
CA GLY A 227 -17.12 -14.03 -8.50
C GLY A 227 -17.42 -13.14 -9.73
N LYS A 228 -17.53 -11.82 -9.57
CA LYS A 228 -17.82 -10.86 -10.66
C LYS A 228 -16.55 -10.16 -11.11
N GLN A 229 -16.38 -9.99 -12.42
CA GLN A 229 -15.28 -9.20 -12.97
C GLN A 229 -15.50 -7.72 -12.63
N VAL A 230 -14.53 -7.11 -11.94
CA VAL A 230 -14.55 -5.69 -11.54
C VAL A 230 -13.48 -4.86 -12.26
N LEU A 231 -12.55 -5.51 -12.98
CA LEU A 231 -11.54 -4.87 -13.82
C LEU A 231 -11.50 -5.47 -15.23
N GLY A 232 -11.16 -4.66 -16.24
CA GLY A 232 -10.71 -5.15 -17.55
C GLY A 232 -11.70 -5.04 -18.72
N GLU A 233 -12.87 -4.40 -18.54
CA GLU A 233 -13.82 -4.19 -19.66
C GLU A 233 -13.62 -2.85 -20.39
N ASP A 234 -13.11 -1.81 -19.72
CA ASP A 234 -13.02 -0.46 -20.29
C ASP A 234 -11.56 -0.02 -20.53
N ASP A 235 -11.02 -0.41 -21.69
CA ASP A 235 -10.29 0.45 -22.62
C ASP A 235 -9.77 -0.43 -23.78
N ALA A 236 -10.54 -0.47 -24.87
CA ALA A 236 -10.17 -0.95 -26.21
C ALA A 236 -9.89 -2.45 -26.39
N SER A 237 -10.70 -3.03 -27.27
CA SER A 237 -10.41 -4.22 -28.07
C SER A 237 -8.95 -4.30 -28.54
N THR A 238 -8.11 -5.06 -27.86
CA THR A 238 -6.99 -5.76 -28.48
C THR A 238 -6.82 -7.11 -27.81
N VAL A 239 -7.04 -8.15 -28.62
CA VAL A 239 -6.54 -9.52 -28.45
C VAL A 239 -5.26 -9.52 -27.62
N LEU A 240 -5.26 -10.24 -26.49
CA LEU A 240 -4.13 -10.98 -25.88
C LEU A 240 -4.50 -11.36 -24.44
N GLY A 241 -5.59 -12.12 -24.30
CA GLY A 241 -5.95 -12.82 -23.06
C GLY A 241 -5.47 -14.27 -23.09
N ARG A 242 -4.16 -14.52 -23.25
CA ARG A 242 -3.59 -15.87 -23.15
C ARG A 242 -2.48 -15.96 -22.11
N PRO A 243 -2.31 -17.12 -21.44
CA PRO A 243 -1.26 -17.34 -20.45
C PRO A 243 0.15 -17.14 -21.02
N ILE A 244 1.10 -16.86 -20.12
CA ILE A 244 2.48 -16.37 -20.33
C ILE A 244 3.40 -17.30 -21.17
N GLU A 245 2.95 -18.45 -21.65
CA GLU A 245 3.85 -19.43 -22.29
C GLU A 245 4.09 -19.25 -23.80
N GLU A 246 3.36 -18.36 -24.51
CA GLU A 246 3.46 -18.25 -25.98
C GLU A 246 3.90 -16.88 -26.53
N ALA A 247 4.30 -15.91 -25.69
CA ALA A 247 4.50 -14.51 -26.12
C ALA A 247 5.90 -14.17 -26.71
N THR A 248 6.66 -15.16 -27.20
CA THR A 248 8.08 -14.97 -27.60
C THR A 248 8.33 -14.41 -29.00
N HIS A 249 7.31 -14.09 -29.83
CA HIS A 249 7.54 -13.91 -31.27
C HIS A 249 7.11 -12.61 -31.95
N LEU A 250 6.63 -11.57 -31.25
CA LEU A 250 5.95 -10.47 -31.96
C LEU A 250 6.25 -9.07 -31.43
N MET A 251 7.50 -8.60 -31.32
CA MET A 251 7.77 -7.15 -31.19
C MET A 251 9.09 -6.74 -31.86
N ASP A 252 9.00 -6.33 -33.12
CA ASP A 252 10.06 -5.56 -33.78
C ASP A 252 9.47 -4.23 -34.28
N GLY A 253 10.10 -3.12 -33.88
CA GLY A 253 9.89 -1.79 -34.45
C GLY A 253 8.88 -0.87 -33.76
N MET A 254 9.35 -0.05 -32.81
CA MET A 254 8.86 1.34 -32.61
C MET A 254 9.86 2.16 -31.76
N SER A 255 10.35 3.28 -32.32
CA SER A 255 11.41 4.12 -31.72
C SER A 255 10.89 5.18 -30.74
N MET A 256 11.67 5.43 -29.70
CA MET A 256 11.38 6.24 -28.51
C MET A 256 11.57 7.77 -28.71
N GLY A 257 10.63 8.56 -28.17
CA GLY A 257 10.80 10.00 -27.92
C GLY A 257 11.44 10.29 -26.56
N ARG A 258 12.35 11.28 -26.50
CA ARG A 258 13.14 11.68 -25.31
C ARG A 258 12.28 12.32 -24.20
N CYS A 259 12.57 11.95 -22.95
CA CYS A 259 11.90 12.45 -21.73
C CYS A 259 12.77 13.51 -21.01
N PRO A 260 12.18 14.60 -20.46
CA PRO A 260 12.92 15.78 -19.98
C PRO A 260 13.51 15.72 -18.55
N PHE A 261 13.46 14.58 -17.84
CA PHE A 261 13.86 14.48 -16.42
C PHE A 261 15.26 13.87 -16.16
N SER A 262 16.25 14.12 -17.03
CA SER A 262 17.61 13.55 -16.91
C SER A 262 18.48 14.12 -15.76
N GLY A 263 17.89 14.73 -14.73
CA GLY A 263 18.59 15.65 -13.82
C GLY A 263 18.79 15.24 -12.36
N MET A 264 18.41 14.05 -11.89
CA MET A 264 18.60 13.68 -10.48
C MET A 264 19.92 12.93 -10.25
N ALA A 265 20.90 13.64 -9.67
CA ALA A 265 22.17 13.08 -9.21
C ALA A 265 21.96 11.96 -8.17
N ARG A 266 22.83 10.94 -8.21
CA ARG A 266 22.85 9.85 -7.24
C ARG A 266 23.44 10.36 -5.90
N PRO A 267 22.82 10.07 -4.74
CA PRO A 267 23.44 10.38 -3.46
C PRO A 267 24.68 9.50 -3.20
N ASP A 268 25.68 10.09 -2.52
CA ASP A 268 26.95 9.46 -2.16
C ASP A 268 26.76 8.35 -1.10
N PRO A 269 27.23 7.11 -1.34
CA PRO A 269 27.19 6.01 -0.38
C PRO A 269 27.76 6.36 1.00
N ALA A 270 28.78 7.22 1.07
CA ALA A 270 29.43 7.60 2.33
C ALA A 270 28.56 8.48 3.25
N HIS A 271 27.50 9.10 2.70
CA HIS A 271 26.56 9.90 3.47
C HIS A 271 25.46 9.04 4.13
N LEU A 272 25.12 7.89 3.53
CA LEU A 272 24.10 6.96 4.02
C LEU A 272 24.57 6.19 5.27
N GLU A 273 25.85 5.84 5.33
CA GLU A 273 26.43 5.11 6.47
C GLU A 273 26.42 5.96 7.77
N ARG A 274 26.49 7.30 7.65
CA ARG A 274 26.46 8.23 8.80
C ARG A 274 25.07 8.45 9.37
N GLN A 275 24.01 8.08 8.64
CA GLN A 275 22.62 8.30 9.04
C GLN A 275 21.96 7.06 9.67
N ARG A 276 22.67 5.94 9.82
CA ARG A 276 22.19 4.78 10.56
C ARG A 276 22.15 5.10 12.06
N ALA A 277 20.95 5.39 12.58
CA ALA A 277 20.70 5.35 14.01
C ALA A 277 20.81 3.88 14.47
N VAL A 278 21.79 3.59 15.33
CA VAL A 278 21.90 2.27 15.99
C VAL A 278 20.80 2.22 17.06
N PRO A 279 19.85 1.27 17.01
CA PRO A 279 18.89 1.12 18.10
C PRO A 279 19.62 0.60 19.33
N SER A 280 19.74 1.44 20.36
CA SER A 280 20.24 1.03 21.67
C SER A 280 19.25 0.07 22.32
N ARG A 281 19.66 -1.20 22.46
CA ARG A 281 18.95 -2.22 23.26
C ARG A 281 18.83 -1.75 24.72
N PRO A 282 17.68 -1.88 25.39
CA PRO A 282 17.59 -1.61 26.82
C PRO A 282 18.35 -2.67 27.61
N ALA A 283 19.11 -2.22 28.62
CA ALA A 283 19.90 -3.08 29.48
C ALA A 283 18.99 -3.92 30.39
N VAL A 284 19.24 -5.23 30.43
CA VAL A 284 18.61 -6.16 31.39
C VAL A 284 19.20 -5.86 32.77
N VAL A 285 18.36 -5.35 33.68
CA VAL A 285 18.73 -5.12 35.08
C VAL A 285 18.61 -6.44 35.84
N ASN A 286 19.73 -7.06 36.20
CA ASN A 286 19.75 -8.17 37.14
C ASN A 286 19.53 -7.63 38.56
N ALA A 287 18.35 -7.90 39.13
CA ALA A 287 18.10 -7.69 40.54
C ALA A 287 18.76 -8.82 41.34
N SER A 288 19.83 -8.49 42.05
CA SER A 288 20.39 -9.32 43.13
C SER A 288 20.63 -8.43 44.32
N GLY A 289 19.84 -8.63 45.38
CA GLY A 289 20.00 -7.88 46.62
C GLY A 289 18.87 -8.13 47.59
N ASN A 290 18.91 -9.27 48.29
CA ASN A 290 18.10 -9.51 49.47
C ASN A 290 19.05 -9.72 50.66
N GLY A 291 18.80 -9.02 51.77
CA GLY A 291 19.35 -9.37 53.09
C GLY A 291 20.12 -8.28 53.82
N LEU A 292 19.40 -7.28 54.34
CA LEU A 292 19.83 -6.51 55.51
C LEU A 292 19.57 -7.37 56.75
N THR A 293 20.62 -7.67 57.54
CA THR A 293 20.48 -7.95 58.97
C THR A 293 21.48 -7.10 59.74
N SER A 294 20.97 -6.54 60.83
CA SER A 294 21.58 -5.72 61.85
C SER A 294 22.63 -6.48 62.67
N ASP A 295 23.71 -5.81 63.10
CA ASP A 295 23.93 -5.45 64.52
C ASP A 295 25.40 -5.06 64.83
N GLU A 296 25.51 -4.04 65.68
CA GLU A 296 26.50 -3.82 66.75
C GLU A 296 28.01 -4.07 66.52
N LYS A 297 28.84 -3.00 66.63
CA LYS A 297 29.58 -2.58 67.86
C LYS A 297 30.84 -1.75 67.53
N LYS A 298 30.97 -0.59 68.20
CA LYS A 298 32.15 -0.09 68.96
C LYS A 298 33.52 -0.62 68.47
N ILE A 299 34.46 0.18 67.96
CA ILE A 299 35.21 1.33 68.54
C ILE A 299 35.91 2.04 67.38
#